data_AF-A0A963JJA3-F1
#
_entry.id   AF-A0A963JJA3-F1
#
_cell.length_a   1.000
_cell.length_b   1.000
_cell.length_c   1.000
_cell.angle_alpha   90.00
_cell.angle_beta   90.00
_cell.angle_gamma   90.00
#
_symmetry.space_group_name_H-M   'P 1'
#
loop_
_entity.id
_entity.type
_entity.pdbx_description
1 polymer ?
#
loop_
_entity_poly.entity_id
_entity_poly.type
_entity_poly.pdbx_seq_one_letter_code
_entity_poly.pdbx_strand_id
1 'polypeptide(L)'
;SAEGARQVLEEALASIDESFLLWGPDDRLVAWNDRFLTLFPYLRPVVRIGAHVDEIAQAAARALLPEADEPARRAWIVDRMAARRRDGREFEQHLPGGVIVATSERRTATGGVVSISRDVTAQRAAAAELERARHAAEAANEAKTRFLATMSHEIRTPLNGVLGMNSLLLTTALDERQRTYAQTIHRSGEALLAIINDILDISRLEAGRVTLEPAPFDPRALVDEV
;
A
#
# COMPACT_ATOMS: atom_id res chain seq x y z
N SER A 1 12.38 -42.65 19.24
CA SER A 1 12.89 -42.32 20.59
C SER A 1 12.66 -40.83 20.84
N ALA A 2 12.69 -40.37 22.09
CA ALA A 2 12.60 -38.94 22.42
C ALA A 2 13.69 -38.11 21.69
N GLU A 3 14.87 -38.71 21.47
CA GLU A 3 15.97 -38.17 20.67
C GLU A 3 15.55 -37.79 19.24
N GLY A 4 14.88 -38.71 18.53
CA GLY A 4 14.50 -38.49 17.13
C GLY A 4 13.42 -37.42 16.96
N ALA A 5 12.48 -37.31 17.90
CA ALA A 5 11.47 -36.24 17.88
C ALA A 5 12.08 -34.86 18.14
N ARG A 6 13.11 -34.79 18.99
CA ARG A 6 13.85 -33.55 19.27
C ARG A 6 14.64 -33.08 18.05
N GLN A 7 15.31 -33.99 17.36
CA GLN A 7 16.10 -33.70 16.17
C GLN A 7 15.24 -33.17 15.01
N VAL A 8 14.08 -33.77 14.77
CA VAL A 8 13.13 -33.29 13.74
C VAL A 8 12.62 -31.89 14.03
N LEU A 9 12.36 -31.56 15.31
CA LEU A 9 11.94 -30.22 15.70
C LEU A 9 13.05 -29.19 15.52
N GLU A 10 14.29 -29.53 15.85
CA GLU A 10 15.46 -28.67 15.64
C GLU A 10 15.68 -28.39 14.13
N GLU A 11 15.59 -29.42 13.29
CA GLU A 11 15.69 -29.28 11.83
C GLU A 11 14.55 -28.42 11.25
N ALA A 12 13.32 -28.64 11.73
CA ALA A 12 12.16 -27.82 11.32
C ALA A 12 12.36 -26.35 11.72
N LEU A 13 12.79 -26.07 12.95
CA LEU A 13 13.04 -24.70 13.43
C LEU A 13 14.21 -24.02 12.73
N ALA A 14 15.19 -24.79 12.25
CA ALA A 14 16.31 -24.29 11.44
C ALA A 14 15.91 -23.98 9.99
N SER A 15 14.89 -24.67 9.46
CA SER A 15 14.39 -24.47 8.10
C SER A 15 13.50 -23.25 7.91
N ILE A 16 12.98 -22.67 9.00
CA ILE A 16 12.10 -21.50 8.95
C ILE A 16 12.97 -20.23 8.88
N ASP A 17 12.65 -19.32 7.96
CA ASP A 17 13.32 -18.02 7.83
C ASP A 17 12.95 -16.99 8.91
N GLU A 18 12.15 -17.39 9.87
CA GLU A 18 11.73 -16.60 11.03
C GLU A 18 12.60 -16.94 12.24
N SER A 19 12.84 -15.94 13.06
CA SER A 19 13.43 -16.13 14.38
C SER A 19 12.44 -16.82 15.30
N PHE A 20 12.91 -17.84 16.01
CA PHE A 20 12.15 -18.57 17.02
C PHE A 20 12.83 -18.45 18.38
N LEU A 21 12.02 -18.22 19.42
CA LEU A 21 12.44 -18.17 20.81
C LEU A 21 11.35 -18.79 21.70
N LEU A 22 11.73 -19.68 22.60
CA LEU A 22 10.82 -20.32 23.55
C LEU A 22 11.30 -20.15 24.97
N TRP A 23 10.39 -19.68 25.81
CA TRP A 23 10.55 -19.56 27.24
C TRP A 23 9.72 -20.60 27.97
N GLY A 24 10.27 -21.17 29.02
CA GLY A 24 9.56 -22.04 29.97
C GLY A 24 8.57 -21.26 30.84
N PRO A 25 7.73 -21.97 31.61
CA PRO A 25 6.77 -21.37 32.54
C PRO A 25 7.43 -20.63 33.72
N ASP A 26 8.72 -20.86 33.94
CA ASP A 26 9.56 -20.25 34.98
C ASP A 26 10.37 -19.05 34.47
N ASP A 27 9.97 -18.47 33.34
CA ASP A 27 10.65 -17.35 32.67
C ASP A 27 12.12 -17.62 32.33
N ARG A 28 12.46 -18.90 32.09
CA ARG A 28 13.79 -19.33 31.63
C ARG A 28 13.80 -19.70 30.16
N LEU A 29 14.90 -19.39 29.49
CA LEU A 29 15.07 -19.70 28.08
C LEU A 29 15.19 -21.22 27.86
N VAL A 30 14.33 -21.79 27.03
CA VAL A 30 14.27 -23.24 26.76
C VAL A 30 14.80 -23.58 25.37
N ALA A 31 14.53 -22.76 24.36
CA ALA A 31 15.02 -23.00 23.00
C ALA A 31 15.04 -21.71 22.16
N TRP A 32 15.87 -21.71 21.13
CA TRP A 32 15.91 -20.68 20.08
C TRP A 32 16.48 -21.29 18.79
N ASN A 33 16.31 -20.62 17.65
CA ASN A 33 16.99 -20.98 16.40
C ASN A 33 18.08 -19.94 16.04
N ASP A 34 18.94 -20.26 15.07
CA ASP A 34 20.05 -19.37 14.66
C ASP A 34 19.57 -18.02 14.10
N ARG A 35 18.35 -17.99 13.53
CA ARG A 35 17.72 -16.75 13.05
C ARG A 35 17.51 -15.75 14.19
N PHE A 36 17.21 -16.20 15.41
CA PHE A 36 17.10 -15.32 16.57
C PHE A 36 18.37 -14.51 16.83
N LEU A 37 19.54 -15.15 16.84
CA LEU A 37 20.82 -14.46 17.06
C LEU A 37 21.35 -13.73 15.81
N THR A 38 20.73 -13.96 14.66
CA THR A 38 20.94 -13.15 13.45
C THR A 38 20.19 -11.82 13.55
N LEU A 39 18.92 -11.86 13.99
CA LEU A 39 18.12 -10.64 14.20
C LEU A 39 18.52 -9.86 15.46
N PHE A 40 18.93 -10.53 16.52
CA PHE A 40 19.27 -9.91 17.81
C PHE A 40 20.71 -10.24 18.24
N PRO A 41 21.74 -9.80 17.48
CA PRO A 41 23.13 -10.18 17.71
C PRO A 41 23.66 -9.70 19.06
N TYR A 42 23.12 -8.60 19.60
CA TYR A 42 23.49 -8.04 20.91
C TYR A 42 23.12 -8.96 22.08
N LEU A 43 22.27 -9.97 21.87
CA LEU A 43 21.89 -10.94 22.90
C LEU A 43 22.84 -12.14 23.00
N ARG A 44 23.76 -12.32 22.04
CA ARG A 44 24.73 -13.44 22.03
C ARG A 44 25.46 -13.66 23.37
N PRO A 45 25.91 -12.63 24.10
CA PRO A 45 26.65 -12.84 25.35
C PRO A 45 25.81 -13.42 26.51
N VAL A 46 24.49 -13.27 26.45
CA VAL A 46 23.58 -13.63 27.56
C VAL A 46 22.66 -14.80 27.23
N VAL A 47 22.51 -15.14 25.95
CA VAL A 47 21.65 -16.23 25.46
C VAL A 47 22.30 -17.58 25.75
N ARG A 48 21.63 -18.35 26.60
CA ARG A 48 21.97 -19.73 26.96
C ARG A 48 20.73 -20.42 27.52
N ILE A 49 20.68 -21.75 27.43
CA ILE A 49 19.60 -22.53 28.05
C ILE A 49 19.56 -22.21 29.55
N GLY A 50 18.36 -21.95 30.07
CA GLY A 50 18.12 -21.60 31.46
C GLY A 50 18.34 -20.12 31.82
N ALA A 51 18.79 -19.27 30.89
CA ALA A 51 18.91 -17.83 31.12
C ALA A 51 17.58 -17.24 31.57
N HIS A 52 17.59 -16.41 32.62
CA HIS A 52 16.37 -15.74 33.08
C HIS A 52 15.98 -14.60 32.15
N VAL A 53 14.68 -14.38 31.95
CA VAL A 53 14.17 -13.32 31.08
C VAL A 53 14.72 -11.93 31.42
N ASP A 54 14.97 -11.65 32.70
CA ASP A 54 15.54 -10.38 33.15
C ASP A 54 16.94 -10.12 32.60
N GLU A 55 17.78 -11.15 32.48
CA GLU A 55 19.13 -11.00 31.92
C GLU A 55 19.07 -10.58 30.45
N ILE A 56 18.17 -11.22 29.69
CA ILE A 56 17.92 -10.90 28.29
C ILE A 56 17.29 -9.51 28.15
N ALA A 57 16.35 -9.15 29.03
CA ALA A 57 15.71 -7.84 29.03
C ALA A 57 16.69 -6.71 29.34
N GLN A 58 17.63 -6.91 30.28
CA GLN A 58 18.68 -5.95 30.58
C GLN A 58 19.65 -5.76 29.41
N ALA A 59 20.07 -6.84 28.76
CA ALA A 59 20.92 -6.76 27.56
C ALA A 59 20.18 -6.03 26.42
N ALA A 60 18.90 -6.34 26.21
CA ALA A 60 18.07 -5.68 25.21
C ALA A 60 17.88 -4.19 25.52
N ALA A 61 17.60 -3.81 26.76
CA ALA A 61 17.42 -2.41 27.13
C ALA A 61 18.69 -1.58 26.85
N ARG A 62 19.88 -2.12 27.15
CA ARG A 62 21.15 -1.45 26.84
C ARG A 62 21.38 -1.28 25.35
N ALA A 63 21.03 -2.28 24.54
CA ALA A 63 21.25 -2.25 23.10
C ALA A 63 20.22 -1.40 22.35
N LEU A 64 18.95 -1.46 22.76
CA LEU A 64 17.83 -0.76 22.10
C LEU A 64 17.70 0.70 22.55
N LEU A 65 18.17 1.02 23.76
CA LEU A 65 18.11 2.36 24.35
C LEU A 65 19.53 2.82 24.76
N PRO A 66 20.44 3.02 23.80
CA PRO A 66 21.82 3.37 24.09
C PRO A 66 21.96 4.74 24.78
N GLU A 67 21.08 5.69 24.43
CA GLU A 67 21.10 7.06 24.95
C GLU A 67 20.25 7.23 26.23
N ALA A 68 19.46 6.24 26.60
CA ALA A 68 18.61 6.32 27.79
C ALA A 68 19.41 6.18 29.08
N ASP A 69 18.96 6.86 30.14
CA ASP A 69 19.49 6.66 31.48
C ASP A 69 18.99 5.35 32.12
N GLU A 70 19.58 4.97 33.26
CA GLU A 70 19.22 3.75 33.97
C GLU A 70 17.76 3.70 34.46
N PRO A 71 17.17 4.80 34.99
CA PRO A 71 15.74 4.86 35.26
C PRO A 71 14.85 4.54 34.05
N ALA A 72 15.12 5.15 32.89
CA ALA A 72 14.34 4.91 31.68
C ALA A 72 14.47 3.47 31.16
N ARG A 73 15.69 2.90 31.19
CA ARG A 73 15.90 1.48 30.84
C ARG A 73 15.12 0.55 31.77
N ARG A 74 15.13 0.81 33.08
CA ARG A 74 14.36 0.01 34.05
C ARG A 74 12.85 0.11 33.80
N ALA A 75 12.34 1.30 33.53
CA ALA A 75 10.92 1.50 33.19
C ALA A 75 10.54 0.69 31.93
N TRP A 76 11.37 0.76 30.89
CA TRP A 76 11.18 -0.03 29.67
C TRP A 76 11.15 -1.53 29.93
N ILE A 77 12.04 -2.06 30.78
CA ILE A 77 12.05 -3.48 31.15
C ILE A 77 10.75 -3.86 31.87
N VAL A 78 10.30 -3.06 32.83
CA VAL A 78 9.05 -3.30 33.57
C VAL A 78 7.86 -3.36 32.62
N ASP A 79 7.73 -2.39 31.71
CA ASP A 79 6.66 -2.36 30.72
C ASP A 79 6.72 -3.58 29.79
N ARG A 80 7.93 -3.96 29.36
CA ARG A 80 8.14 -5.13 28.50
C ARG A 80 7.72 -6.42 29.22
N MET A 81 8.08 -6.59 30.49
CA MET A 81 7.71 -7.75 31.30
C MET A 81 6.20 -7.78 31.61
N ALA A 82 5.58 -6.64 31.87
CA ALA A 82 4.15 -6.55 32.06
C ALA A 82 3.39 -6.91 30.78
N ALA A 83 3.83 -6.41 29.63
CA ALA A 83 3.23 -6.71 28.33
C ALA A 83 3.32 -8.19 27.96
N ARG A 84 4.44 -8.83 28.29
CA ARG A 84 4.68 -10.27 28.06
C ARG A 84 3.71 -11.19 28.80
N ARG A 85 3.07 -10.70 29.87
CA ARG A 85 2.06 -11.51 30.60
C ARG A 85 0.78 -11.73 29.77
N ARG A 86 0.52 -10.86 28.78
CA ARG A 86 -0.64 -10.93 27.90
C ARG A 86 -0.42 -11.98 26.81
N ASP A 87 -1.45 -12.75 26.48
CA ASP A 87 -1.41 -13.71 25.38
C ASP A 87 -1.76 -13.05 24.03
N GLY A 88 -1.25 -13.62 22.93
CA GLY A 88 -1.58 -13.21 21.57
C GLY A 88 -1.06 -11.83 21.18
N ARG A 89 0.15 -11.46 21.62
CA ARG A 89 0.71 -10.14 21.38
C ARG A 89 1.39 -10.06 20.02
N GLU A 90 0.97 -9.12 19.19
CA GLU A 90 1.64 -8.79 17.93
C GLU A 90 2.10 -7.33 17.95
N PHE A 91 3.36 -7.09 17.59
CA PHE A 91 3.93 -5.75 17.58
C PHE A 91 5.13 -5.65 16.64
N GLU A 92 5.42 -4.43 16.21
CA GLU A 92 6.65 -4.11 15.50
C GLU A 92 7.61 -3.36 16.42
N GLN A 93 8.90 -3.65 16.26
CA GLN A 93 9.96 -2.93 16.94
C GLN A 93 11.03 -2.49 15.95
N HIS A 94 11.54 -1.28 16.16
CA HIS A 94 12.67 -0.74 15.41
C HIS A 94 13.95 -1.14 16.14
N LEU A 95 14.81 -1.87 15.45
CA LEU A 95 16.13 -2.24 15.91
C LEU A 95 17.17 -1.20 15.45
N PRO A 96 18.34 -1.16 16.10
CA PRO A 96 19.49 -0.41 15.61
C PRO A 96 19.81 -0.76 14.15
N GLY A 97 20.19 0.24 13.36
CA GLY A 97 20.46 0.07 11.93
C GLY A 97 19.23 0.15 11.02
N GLY A 98 18.07 0.54 11.57
CA GLY A 98 16.84 0.77 10.78
C GLY A 98 16.06 -0.49 10.43
N VAL A 99 16.42 -1.63 11.03
CA VAL A 99 15.70 -2.90 10.84
C VAL A 99 14.39 -2.87 11.59
N ILE A 100 13.30 -3.22 10.91
CA ILE A 100 11.96 -3.34 11.50
C ILE A 100 11.66 -4.81 11.69
N VAL A 101 11.38 -5.22 12.93
CA VAL A 101 11.03 -6.60 13.26
C VAL A 101 9.60 -6.69 13.73
N ALA A 102 8.78 -7.45 13.02
CA ALA A 102 7.46 -7.85 13.46
C ALA A 102 7.59 -9.10 14.34
N THR A 103 7.00 -9.07 15.53
CA THR A 103 7.04 -10.16 16.51
C THR A 103 5.64 -10.56 16.94
N SER A 104 5.36 -11.87 16.91
CA SER A 104 4.16 -12.50 17.45
C SER A 104 4.56 -13.36 18.66
N GLU A 105 3.92 -13.12 19.80
CA GLU A 105 4.12 -13.88 21.04
C GLU A 105 2.84 -14.63 21.42
N ARG A 106 2.98 -15.93 21.71
CA ARG A 106 1.86 -16.79 22.14
C ARG A 106 2.24 -17.61 23.36
N ARG A 107 1.27 -17.84 24.24
CA ARG A 107 1.42 -18.80 25.35
C ARG A 107 1.30 -20.22 24.84
N THR A 108 2.17 -21.07 25.36
CA THR A 108 2.11 -22.52 25.16
C THR A 108 1.18 -23.15 26.18
N ALA A 109 0.65 -24.34 25.88
CA ALA A 109 -0.21 -25.09 26.80
C ALA A 109 0.47 -25.43 28.14
N THR A 110 1.81 -25.48 28.17
CA THR A 110 2.62 -25.73 29.37
C THR A 110 2.93 -24.46 30.18
N GLY A 111 2.37 -23.31 29.80
CA GLY A 111 2.56 -22.03 30.49
C GLY A 111 3.78 -21.21 30.06
N GLY A 112 4.62 -21.76 29.19
CA GLY A 112 5.72 -21.03 28.54
C GLY A 112 5.25 -20.04 27.48
N VAL A 113 6.18 -19.28 26.90
CA VAL A 113 5.89 -18.29 25.86
C VAL A 113 6.78 -18.52 24.65
N VAL A 114 6.16 -18.67 23.47
CA VAL A 114 6.86 -18.71 22.19
C VAL A 114 6.80 -17.33 21.54
N SER A 115 7.93 -16.87 21.02
CA SER A 115 8.04 -15.64 20.24
C SER A 115 8.58 -16.00 18.86
N ILE A 116 7.87 -15.54 17.83
CA ILE A 116 8.27 -15.64 16.43
C ILE A 116 8.50 -14.23 15.92
N SER A 117 9.66 -13.99 15.31
CA SER A 117 10.06 -12.67 14.84
C SER A 117 10.53 -12.72 13.39
N ARG A 118 10.14 -11.73 12.59
CA ARG A 118 10.54 -11.59 11.18
C ARG A 118 11.03 -10.18 10.91
N ASP A 119 12.10 -10.06 10.13
CA ASP A 119 12.51 -8.79 9.53
C ASP A 119 11.53 -8.41 8.41
N VAL A 120 10.82 -7.30 8.60
CA VAL A 120 9.83 -6.77 7.67
C VAL A 120 10.30 -5.47 7.01
N THR A 121 11.58 -5.11 7.13
CA THR A 121 12.13 -3.84 6.62
C THR A 121 11.91 -3.69 5.12
N ALA A 122 12.29 -4.71 4.34
CA ALA A 122 12.12 -4.71 2.89
C ALA A 122 10.63 -4.67 2.49
N GLN A 123 9.78 -5.40 3.21
CA GLN A 123 8.34 -5.40 2.98
C GLN A 123 7.72 -4.01 3.25
N ARG A 124 8.11 -3.37 4.36
CA ARG A 124 7.64 -2.01 4.71
C ARG A 124 8.12 -0.97 3.71
N ALA A 125 9.37 -1.06 3.27
CA ALA A 125 9.92 -0.17 2.23
C ALA A 125 9.19 -0.34 0.89
N ALA A 126 8.97 -1.58 0.45
CA ALA A 126 8.23 -1.86 -0.78
C ALA A 126 6.77 -1.39 -0.73
N ALA A 127 6.10 -1.62 0.40
CA ALA A 127 4.73 -1.14 0.61
C ALA A 127 4.65 0.40 0.57
N ALA A 128 5.62 1.10 1.17
CA ALA A 128 5.68 2.56 1.13
C ALA A 128 5.99 3.11 -0.27
N GLU A 129 6.85 2.44 -1.04
CA GLU A 129 7.10 2.79 -2.45
C GLU A 129 5.86 2.61 -3.32
N LEU A 130 5.20 1.46 -3.17
CA LEU A 130 3.97 1.16 -3.91
C LEU A 130 2.89 2.21 -3.63
N GLU A 131 2.71 2.58 -2.36
CA GLU A 131 1.72 3.60 -1.98
C GLU A 131 2.06 4.98 -2.54
N ARG A 132 3.34 5.37 -2.52
CA ARG A 132 3.79 6.61 -3.16
C ARG A 132 3.55 6.60 -4.68
N ALA A 133 3.86 5.49 -5.36
CA ALA A 133 3.63 5.34 -6.79
C ALA A 133 2.13 5.40 -7.13
N ARG A 134 1.28 4.75 -6.31
CA ARG A 134 -0.18 4.80 -6.45
C ARG A 134 -0.70 6.23 -6.35
N HIS A 135 -0.30 6.97 -5.31
CA HIS A 135 -0.70 8.36 -5.14
C HIS A 135 -0.22 9.27 -6.29
N ALA A 136 1.01 9.07 -6.77
CA ALA A 136 1.52 9.83 -7.92
C ALA A 136 0.71 9.57 -9.19
N ALA A 137 0.35 8.30 -9.46
CA ALA A 137 -0.47 7.93 -10.59
C ALA A 137 -1.89 8.52 -10.50
N GLU A 138 -2.51 8.49 -9.32
CA GLU A 138 -3.82 9.09 -9.07
C GLU A 138 -3.81 10.60 -9.30
N ALA A 139 -2.84 11.30 -8.71
CA ALA A 139 -2.69 12.74 -8.89
C ALA A 139 -2.47 13.12 -10.36
N ALA A 140 -1.67 12.33 -11.09
CA ALA A 140 -1.46 12.53 -12.52
C ALA A 140 -2.75 12.34 -13.34
N ASN A 141 -3.54 11.32 -13.01
CA ASN A 141 -4.81 11.05 -13.71
C ASN A 141 -5.84 12.16 -13.45
N GLU A 142 -5.93 12.65 -12.21
CA GLU A 142 -6.79 13.80 -11.87
C GLU A 142 -6.35 15.10 -12.55
N ALA A 143 -5.04 15.34 -12.64
CA ALA A 143 -4.49 16.48 -13.36
C ALA A 143 -4.79 16.39 -14.87
N LYS A 144 -4.59 15.22 -15.49
CA LYS A 144 -4.95 14.94 -16.88
C LYS A 144 -6.42 15.21 -17.14
N THR A 145 -7.31 14.69 -16.29
CA THR A 145 -8.76 14.84 -16.42
C THR A 145 -9.18 16.31 -16.31
N ARG A 146 -8.66 17.05 -15.33
CA ARG A 146 -8.93 18.48 -15.18
C ARG A 146 -8.42 19.28 -16.38
N PHE A 147 -7.21 19.01 -16.83
CA PHE A 147 -6.63 19.67 -17.99
C PHE A 147 -7.50 19.48 -19.23
N LEU A 148 -7.89 18.24 -19.54
CA LEU A 148 -8.73 17.95 -20.69
C LEU A 148 -10.11 18.60 -20.59
N ALA A 149 -10.73 18.58 -19.41
CA ALA A 149 -12.00 19.27 -19.16
C ALA A 149 -11.88 20.78 -19.44
N THR A 150 -10.86 21.45 -18.90
CA THR A 150 -10.62 22.87 -19.13
C THR A 150 -10.36 23.17 -20.61
N MET A 151 -9.44 22.44 -21.24
CA MET A 151 -9.11 22.66 -22.66
C MET A 151 -10.32 22.44 -23.57
N SER A 152 -11.17 21.46 -23.28
CA SER A 152 -12.39 21.26 -24.06
C SER A 152 -13.34 22.45 -23.95
N HIS A 153 -13.55 23.00 -22.76
CA HIS A 153 -14.36 24.21 -22.59
C HIS A 153 -13.78 25.41 -23.35
N GLU A 154 -12.46 25.60 -23.28
CA GLU A 154 -11.74 26.69 -23.96
C GLU A 154 -11.73 26.53 -25.49
N ILE A 155 -11.79 25.31 -26.03
CA ILE A 155 -11.90 25.07 -27.48
C ILE A 155 -13.35 25.15 -27.96
N ARG A 156 -14.31 24.64 -27.19
CA ARG A 156 -15.73 24.60 -27.57
C ARG A 156 -16.29 26.01 -27.78
N THR A 157 -15.93 26.95 -26.92
CA THR A 157 -16.43 28.34 -26.99
C THR A 157 -16.11 29.03 -28.31
N PRO A 158 -14.83 29.17 -28.75
CA PRO A 158 -14.52 29.78 -30.03
C PRO A 158 -15.02 28.93 -31.23
N LEU A 159 -14.99 27.60 -31.13
CA LEU A 159 -15.46 26.74 -32.22
C LEU A 159 -16.97 26.87 -32.45
N ASN A 160 -17.77 26.96 -31.39
CA ASN A 160 -19.20 27.24 -31.48
C ASN A 160 -19.47 28.64 -32.08
N GLY A 161 -18.60 29.62 -31.77
CA GLY A 161 -18.65 30.93 -32.41
C GLY A 161 -18.40 30.86 -33.92
N VAL A 162 -17.36 30.13 -34.35
CA VAL A 162 -17.05 29.90 -35.77
C VAL A 162 -18.18 29.16 -36.47
N LEU A 163 -18.73 28.09 -35.87
CA LEU A 163 -19.85 27.35 -36.43
C LEU A 163 -21.11 28.22 -36.52
N GLY A 164 -21.41 29.02 -35.50
CA GLY A 164 -22.53 29.96 -35.52
C GLY A 164 -22.40 31.00 -36.64
N MET A 165 -21.23 31.61 -36.80
CA MET A 165 -20.97 32.57 -37.87
C MET A 165 -21.03 31.90 -39.26
N ASN A 166 -20.51 30.68 -39.38
CA ASN A 166 -20.59 29.92 -40.62
C ASN A 166 -22.03 29.52 -40.97
N SER A 167 -22.85 29.16 -39.98
CA SER A 167 -24.28 28.91 -40.16
C SER A 167 -25.02 30.16 -40.66
N LEU A 168 -24.72 31.35 -40.10
CA LEU A 168 -25.25 32.61 -40.61
C LEU A 168 -24.77 32.89 -42.03
N LEU A 169 -23.49 32.68 -42.34
CA LEU A 169 -22.93 32.85 -43.68
C LEU A 169 -23.66 31.97 -44.71
N LEU A 170 -23.98 30.73 -44.37
CA LEU A 170 -24.73 29.79 -45.22
C LEU A 170 -26.17 30.25 -45.54
N THR A 171 -26.74 31.16 -44.74
CA THR A 171 -28.04 31.81 -45.02
C THR A 171 -27.95 33.01 -45.96
N THR A 172 -26.74 33.47 -46.30
CA THR A 172 -26.52 34.60 -47.21
C THR A 172 -26.46 34.15 -48.68
N ALA A 173 -26.44 35.12 -49.61
CA ALA A 173 -26.19 34.84 -51.01
C ALA A 173 -24.71 34.49 -51.22
N LEU A 174 -24.43 33.22 -51.52
CA LEU A 174 -23.11 32.68 -51.80
C LEU A 174 -23.07 32.11 -53.22
N ASP A 175 -21.94 32.28 -53.91
CA ASP A 175 -21.67 31.51 -55.12
C ASP A 175 -21.46 30.01 -54.80
N GLU A 176 -21.45 29.17 -55.84
CA GLU A 176 -21.35 27.72 -55.67
C GLU A 176 -20.08 27.29 -54.92
N ARG A 177 -18.93 27.90 -55.23
CA ARG A 177 -17.66 27.57 -54.56
C ARG A 177 -17.65 28.02 -53.11
N GLN A 178 -18.14 29.23 -52.84
CA GLN A 178 -18.26 29.78 -51.49
C GLN A 178 -19.16 28.91 -50.61
N ARG A 179 -20.29 28.44 -51.17
CA ARG A 179 -21.19 27.50 -50.48
C ARG A 179 -20.49 26.17 -50.17
N THR A 180 -19.75 25.60 -51.12
CA THR A 180 -18.96 24.38 -50.87
C THR A 180 -17.93 24.57 -49.75
N TYR A 181 -17.22 25.71 -49.73
CA TYR A 181 -16.26 26.02 -48.67
C TYR A 181 -16.93 26.14 -47.30
N ALA A 182 -18.03 26.91 -47.21
CA ALA A 182 -18.77 27.10 -45.96
C ALA A 182 -19.35 25.76 -45.44
N GLN A 183 -19.90 24.92 -46.30
CA GLN A 183 -20.38 23.58 -45.91
C GLN A 183 -19.24 22.67 -45.44
N THR A 184 -18.07 22.74 -46.08
CA THR A 184 -16.89 21.96 -45.68
C THR A 184 -16.39 22.39 -44.30
N ILE A 185 -16.32 23.71 -44.05
CA ILE A 185 -15.97 24.27 -42.73
C ILE A 185 -16.97 23.79 -41.67
N HIS A 186 -18.28 23.79 -42.00
CA HIS A 186 -19.33 23.36 -41.07
C HIS A 186 -19.15 21.90 -40.65
N ARG A 187 -19.10 20.99 -41.62
CA ARG A 187 -18.92 19.54 -41.37
C ARG A 187 -17.63 19.25 -40.61
N SER A 188 -16.54 19.96 -40.94
CA SER A 188 -15.26 19.79 -40.25
C SER A 188 -15.31 20.26 -38.79
N GLY A 189 -16.02 21.36 -38.52
CA GLY A 189 -16.19 21.87 -37.15
C GLY A 189 -17.07 20.95 -36.29
N GLU A 190 -18.14 20.38 -36.86
CA GLU A 190 -18.95 19.37 -36.17
C GLU A 190 -18.16 18.10 -35.87
N ALA A 191 -17.39 17.60 -36.84
CA ALA A 191 -16.52 16.44 -36.63
C ALA A 191 -15.47 16.68 -35.54
N LEU A 192 -14.89 17.88 -35.47
CA LEU A 192 -13.93 18.24 -34.43
C LEU A 192 -14.58 18.31 -33.04
N LEU A 193 -15.81 18.82 -32.94
CA LEU A 193 -16.58 18.82 -31.68
C LEU A 193 -16.84 17.39 -31.19
N ALA A 194 -17.22 16.49 -32.09
CA ALA A 194 -17.43 15.08 -31.75
C ALA A 194 -16.16 14.46 -31.16
N ILE A 195 -15.01 14.60 -31.85
CA ILE A 195 -13.72 14.07 -31.37
C ILE A 195 -13.34 14.63 -29.99
N ILE A 196 -13.56 15.93 -29.76
CA ILE A 196 -13.25 16.56 -28.46
C ILE A 196 -14.15 16.00 -27.35
N ASN A 197 -15.43 15.76 -27.64
CA ASN A 197 -16.36 15.18 -26.68
C ASN A 197 -15.97 13.72 -26.36
N ASP A 198 -15.63 12.93 -27.37
CA ASP A 198 -15.20 11.54 -27.19
C ASP A 198 -13.96 11.44 -26.30
N ILE A 199 -12.97 12.32 -26.51
CA ILE A 199 -11.75 12.38 -25.68
C ILE A 199 -12.09 12.72 -24.21
N LEU A 200 -13.03 13.62 -23.99
CA LEU A 200 -13.49 13.94 -22.64
C LEU A 200 -14.16 12.76 -21.96
N ASP A 201 -15.04 12.05 -22.68
CA ASP A 201 -15.81 10.96 -22.12
C ASP A 201 -14.93 9.77 -21.75
N ILE A 202 -13.93 9.45 -22.59
CA ILE A 202 -12.88 8.47 -22.25
C ILE A 202 -12.13 8.90 -20.98
N SER A 203 -11.76 10.17 -20.87
CA SER A 203 -11.01 10.69 -19.72
C SER A 203 -11.81 10.64 -18.42
N ARG A 204 -13.14 10.86 -18.48
CA ARG A 204 -14.03 10.71 -17.33
C ARG A 204 -14.18 9.25 -16.91
N LEU A 205 -14.23 8.34 -17.88
CA LEU A 205 -14.29 6.90 -17.65
C LEU A 205 -13.00 6.38 -16.97
N GLU A 206 -11.83 6.77 -17.47
CA GLU A 206 -10.53 6.44 -16.85
C GLU A 206 -10.38 6.99 -15.43
N ALA A 207 -11.08 8.08 -15.10
CA ALA A 207 -11.10 8.67 -13.76
C ALA A 207 -12.19 8.07 -12.83
N GLY A 208 -12.98 7.10 -13.30
CA GLY A 208 -14.08 6.51 -12.53
C GLY A 208 -15.21 7.51 -12.25
N ARG A 209 -15.32 8.61 -13.01
CA ARG A 209 -16.31 9.69 -12.81
C ARG A 209 -17.54 9.56 -13.70
N VAL A 210 -17.85 8.35 -14.16
CA VAL A 210 -19.05 8.09 -14.97
C VAL A 210 -20.17 7.59 -14.05
N THR A 211 -21.21 8.40 -13.91
CA THR A 211 -22.47 7.99 -13.29
C THR A 211 -23.39 7.45 -14.37
N LEU A 212 -23.78 6.17 -14.25
CA LEU A 212 -24.80 5.58 -15.11
C LEU A 212 -26.17 5.93 -14.52
N GLU A 213 -27.03 6.55 -15.33
CA GLU A 213 -28.43 6.76 -15.00
C GLU A 213 -29.28 5.66 -15.64
N PRO A 214 -29.77 4.67 -14.88
CA PRO A 214 -30.64 3.65 -15.43
C PRO A 214 -32.02 4.25 -15.75
N ALA A 215 -32.40 4.20 -17.02
CA ALA A 215 -33.71 4.61 -17.52
C ALA A 215 -34.39 3.45 -18.27
N PRO A 216 -35.73 3.28 -18.17
CA PRO A 216 -36.45 2.34 -19.02
C PRO A 216 -36.33 2.75 -20.49
N PHE A 217 -35.96 1.81 -21.37
CA PHE A 217 -35.93 2.03 -22.81
C PHE A 217 -36.45 0.79 -23.55
N ASP A 218 -36.93 0.96 -24.78
CA ASP A 218 -37.31 -0.14 -25.67
C ASP A 218 -36.10 -0.54 -26.55
N PRO A 219 -35.53 -1.74 -26.37
CA PRO A 219 -34.39 -2.20 -27.16
C PRO A 219 -34.68 -2.29 -28.66
N ARG A 220 -35.94 -2.53 -29.06
CA ARG A 220 -36.30 -2.63 -30.49
C ARG A 220 -36.30 -1.26 -31.15
N ALA A 221 -36.90 -0.27 -30.50
CA ALA A 221 -36.90 1.11 -30.98
C ALA A 221 -35.47 1.68 -31.11
N LEU A 222 -34.57 1.30 -30.21
CA LEU A 222 -33.18 1.78 -30.21
C LEU A 222 -32.35 1.21 -31.39
N VAL A 223 -32.60 -0.04 -31.79
CA VAL A 223 -31.85 -0.69 -32.89
C VAL A 223 -32.32 -0.19 -34.26
N ASP A 224 -33.57 0.23 -34.38
CA ASP A 224 -34.13 0.78 -35.63
C ASP A 224 -33.72 2.25 -35.88
N GLU A 225 -33.12 2.94 -34.90
CA GLU A 225 -32.65 4.34 -34.99
C GLU A 225 -31.16 4.51 -35.35
N VAL A 226 -30.40 3.42 -35.51
CA VAL A 226 -28.94 3.43 -35.82
C VAL A 226 -28.65 3.30 -37.30
#